data_AF-A0A835GSB7-F1
#
_entry.id   AF-A0A835GSB7-F1
#
_cell.length_a   1.000
_cell.length_b   1.000
_cell.length_c   1.000
_cell.angle_alpha   90.00
_cell.angle_beta   90.00
_cell.angle_gamma   90.00
#
_symmetry.space_group_name_H-M   'P 1'
#
loop_
_entity.id
_entity.type
_entity.pdbx_description
1 polymer ?
#
loop_
_entity_poly.entity_id
_entity_poly.type
_entity_poly.pdbx_seq_one_letter_code
_entity_poly.pdbx_strand_id
1 'polypeptide(L)'
;MADIKALLKEARKLIDEKNFKEAQECCKNILRKDKQNYFGLVLLGKSLQDSDQAPLAYQKAIASKPDHPLAWQGLANYYERIENDTNKSKLITVYNEMLNLQMEEEKFTEIITKLGQLGCALRSKECLKMLATYLTKDLPNTLFQTAEKQFIDLLKADIPSDEEAIPIILNVLQKIYKDDPRDSLEILQCKLIIQKPNLASAVEEIINLSFFPSNVLLREWLCKQLCIKYVEKMSFCELNIEKHIDSISEGIMNSKYPSLLRSMICYDKGFIP
;
A
#
# COMPACT_ATOMS: atom_id res chain seq x y z
N MET A 1 32.79 -10.79 -37.98
CA MET A 1 32.15 -9.97 -36.92
C MET A 1 31.29 -10.88 -36.07
N ALA A 2 31.44 -10.90 -34.74
CA ALA A 2 30.64 -11.75 -33.86
C ALA A 2 29.14 -11.38 -33.94
N ASP A 3 28.27 -12.37 -34.07
CA ASP A 3 26.81 -12.19 -34.08
C ASP A 3 26.30 -11.67 -32.72
N ILE A 4 25.18 -10.96 -32.70
CA ILE A 4 24.55 -10.43 -31.48
C ILE A 4 24.28 -11.55 -30.48
N LYS A 5 23.86 -12.74 -30.95
CA LYS A 5 23.62 -13.89 -30.09
C LYS A 5 24.89 -14.39 -29.38
N ALA A 6 26.03 -14.36 -30.08
CA ALA A 6 27.31 -14.73 -29.49
C ALA A 6 27.76 -13.69 -28.46
N LEU A 7 27.61 -12.40 -28.77
CA LEU A 7 27.91 -11.31 -27.83
C LEU A 7 27.03 -11.36 -26.58
N LEU A 8 25.74 -11.69 -26.70
CA LEU A 8 24.84 -11.83 -25.55
C LEU A 8 25.26 -12.97 -24.61
N LYS A 9 25.70 -14.10 -25.18
CA LYS A 9 26.24 -15.22 -24.39
C LYS A 9 27.53 -14.82 -23.68
N GLU A 10 28.42 -14.13 -24.39
CA GLU A 10 29.69 -13.68 -23.83
C GLU A 10 29.49 -12.65 -22.72
N ALA A 11 28.64 -11.63 -22.94
CA ALA A 11 28.29 -10.65 -21.92
C ALA A 11 27.72 -11.30 -20.67
N ARG A 12 26.85 -12.31 -20.82
CA ARG A 12 26.31 -13.07 -19.69
C ARG A 12 27.41 -13.81 -18.92
N LYS A 13 28.28 -14.53 -19.63
CA LYS A 13 29.41 -15.24 -19.04
C LYS A 13 30.32 -14.29 -18.25
N LEU A 14 30.70 -13.16 -18.83
CA LEU A 14 31.53 -12.14 -18.17
C LEU A 14 30.87 -11.58 -16.91
N ILE A 15 29.56 -11.39 -16.91
CA ILE A 15 28.81 -10.97 -15.71
C ILE A 15 28.87 -12.06 -14.63
N ASP A 16 28.70 -13.33 -15.01
CA ASP A 16 28.73 -14.45 -14.07
C ASP A 16 30.15 -14.64 -13.48
N GLU A 17 31.20 -14.34 -14.26
CA GLU A 17 32.60 -14.28 -13.85
C GLU A 17 32.95 -12.98 -13.08
N LYS A 18 31.98 -12.08 -12.86
CA LYS A 18 32.16 -10.75 -12.22
C LYS A 18 33.13 -9.82 -12.97
N ASN A 19 33.42 -10.09 -14.24
CA ASN A 19 34.21 -9.22 -15.10
C ASN A 19 33.33 -8.10 -15.71
N PHE A 20 32.89 -7.19 -14.84
CA PHE A 20 31.88 -6.18 -15.19
C PHE A 20 32.35 -5.19 -16.25
N LYS A 21 33.63 -4.83 -16.28
CA LYS A 21 34.17 -3.88 -17.27
C LYS A 21 34.13 -4.45 -18.68
N GLU A 22 34.57 -5.70 -18.86
CA GLU A 22 34.51 -6.37 -20.16
C GLU A 22 33.06 -6.67 -20.58
N ALA A 23 32.21 -7.04 -19.62
CA ALA A 23 30.78 -7.20 -19.87
C ALA A 23 30.15 -5.91 -20.41
N GLN A 24 30.50 -4.74 -19.85
CA GLN A 24 30.02 -3.44 -20.33
C GLN A 24 30.47 -3.16 -21.77
N GLU A 25 31.72 -3.44 -22.12
CA GLU A 25 32.21 -3.27 -23.49
C GLU A 25 31.50 -4.23 -24.47
N CYS A 26 31.27 -5.47 -24.06
CA CYS A 26 30.50 -6.43 -24.84
C CYS A 26 29.05 -5.94 -25.07
N CYS A 27 28.41 -5.40 -24.02
CA CYS A 27 27.08 -4.79 -24.11
C CYS A 27 27.06 -3.57 -25.03
N LYS A 28 28.06 -2.68 -24.97
CA LYS A 28 28.18 -1.54 -25.90
C LYS A 28 28.28 -2.00 -27.35
N ASN A 29 29.01 -3.09 -27.62
CA ASN A 29 29.12 -3.67 -28.96
C ASN A 29 27.78 -4.25 -29.46
N ILE A 30 26.97 -4.85 -28.58
CA ILE A 30 25.60 -5.26 -28.90
C ILE A 30 24.76 -4.03 -29.28
N LEU A 31 24.79 -2.98 -28.45
CA LEU A 31 23.98 -1.78 -28.64
C LEU A 31 24.41 -0.91 -29.83
N ARG A 32 25.66 -1.03 -30.28
CA ARG A 32 26.11 -0.44 -31.56
C ARG A 32 25.45 -1.08 -32.77
N LYS A 33 25.16 -2.39 -32.69
CA LYS A 33 24.49 -3.14 -33.77
C LYS A 33 22.97 -3.01 -33.69
N ASP A 34 22.43 -3.05 -32.49
CA ASP A 34 21.00 -2.92 -32.20
C ASP A 34 20.81 -2.06 -30.95
N LYS A 35 20.55 -0.77 -31.15
CA LYS A 35 20.44 0.23 -30.08
C LYS A 35 19.32 -0.07 -29.08
N GLN A 36 18.30 -0.82 -29.48
CA GLN A 36 17.13 -1.13 -28.66
C GLN A 36 17.11 -2.61 -28.22
N ASN A 37 18.25 -3.31 -28.33
CA ASN A 37 18.33 -4.71 -27.95
C ASN A 37 18.01 -4.89 -26.46
N TYR A 38 16.82 -5.43 -26.18
CA TYR A 38 16.33 -5.62 -24.82
C TYR A 38 17.32 -6.37 -23.93
N PHE A 39 17.82 -7.53 -24.38
CA PHE A 39 18.74 -8.34 -23.58
C PHE A 39 20.11 -7.65 -23.40
N GLY A 40 20.59 -6.94 -24.42
CA GLY A 40 21.80 -6.12 -24.31
C GLY A 40 21.67 -5.02 -23.26
N LEU A 41 20.52 -4.34 -23.20
CA LEU A 41 20.23 -3.30 -22.20
C LEU A 41 20.08 -3.89 -20.78
N VAL A 42 19.43 -5.05 -20.63
CA VAL A 42 19.32 -5.74 -19.34
C VAL A 42 20.69 -6.19 -18.82
N LEU A 43 21.52 -6.77 -19.68
CA LEU A 43 22.89 -7.18 -19.31
C LEU A 43 23.76 -5.96 -19.00
N LEU A 44 23.60 -4.86 -19.75
CA LEU A 44 24.29 -3.61 -19.45
C LEU A 44 23.93 -3.12 -18.04
N GLY A 45 22.63 -3.04 -17.70
CA GLY A 45 22.19 -2.67 -16.35
C GLY A 45 22.81 -3.57 -15.27
N LYS A 46 22.81 -4.90 -15.49
CA LYS A 46 23.41 -5.85 -14.54
C LYS A 46 24.94 -5.65 -14.39
N SER A 47 25.62 -5.31 -15.48
CA SER A 47 27.07 -5.04 -15.49
C SER A 47 27.47 -3.70 -14.87
N LEU A 48 26.52 -2.77 -14.71
CA LEU A 48 26.74 -1.47 -14.08
C LEU A 48 26.63 -1.52 -12.54
N GLN A 49 26.14 -2.63 -11.99
CA GLN A 49 25.98 -2.86 -10.54
C GLN A 49 25.29 -1.67 -9.85
N ASP A 50 25.97 -1.03 -8.89
CA ASP A 50 25.43 0.04 -8.05
C ASP A 50 25.64 1.43 -8.67
N SER A 51 26.10 1.51 -9.93
CA SER A 51 26.21 2.78 -10.66
C SER A 51 24.83 3.40 -10.90
N ASP A 52 24.74 4.73 -10.74
CA ASP A 52 23.54 5.51 -11.08
C ASP A 52 23.12 5.42 -12.56
N GLN A 53 23.96 4.84 -13.42
CA GLN A 53 23.62 4.55 -14.81
C GLN A 53 22.84 3.23 -14.98
N ALA A 54 22.87 2.33 -14.00
CA ALA A 54 22.18 1.04 -14.09
C ALA A 54 20.65 1.21 -14.27
N PRO A 55 19.95 2.08 -13.52
CA PRO A 55 18.53 2.36 -13.74
C PRO A 55 18.21 2.83 -15.15
N LEU A 56 19.06 3.68 -15.73
CA LEU A 56 18.86 4.21 -17.09
C LEU A 56 18.91 3.10 -18.14
N ALA A 57 19.78 2.10 -17.95
CA ALA A 57 19.85 0.94 -18.84
C ALA A 57 18.59 0.07 -18.73
N TYR A 58 18.11 -0.19 -17.51
CA TYR A 58 16.86 -0.95 -17.30
C TYR A 58 15.63 -0.21 -17.82
N GLN A 59 15.52 1.11 -17.58
CA GLN A 59 14.42 1.92 -18.10
C GLN A 59 14.37 1.92 -19.64
N LYS A 60 15.53 1.97 -20.31
CA LYS A 60 15.60 1.81 -21.77
C LYS A 60 15.17 0.41 -22.21
N ALA A 61 15.51 -0.63 -21.45
CA ALA A 61 15.05 -1.98 -21.74
C ALA A 61 13.52 -2.10 -21.60
N ILE A 62 12.96 -1.55 -20.51
CA ILE A 62 11.51 -1.49 -20.26
C ILE A 62 10.81 -0.74 -21.40
N ALA A 63 11.33 0.39 -21.85
CA ALA A 63 10.76 1.15 -22.96
C ALA A 63 10.75 0.36 -24.29
N SER A 64 11.69 -0.57 -24.48
CA SER A 64 11.74 -1.45 -25.66
C SER A 64 10.78 -2.64 -25.55
N LYS A 65 10.66 -3.24 -24.37
CA LYS A 65 9.75 -4.37 -24.09
C LYS A 65 9.13 -4.24 -22.69
N PRO A 66 8.01 -3.49 -22.54
CA PRO A 66 7.42 -3.22 -21.23
C PRO A 66 6.85 -4.48 -20.58
N ASP A 67 6.36 -5.43 -21.38
CA ASP A 67 5.74 -6.66 -20.87
C ASP A 67 6.77 -7.70 -20.38
N HIS A 68 8.06 -7.47 -20.59
CA HIS A 68 9.09 -8.45 -20.25
C HIS A 68 9.63 -8.20 -18.82
N PRO A 69 9.55 -9.19 -17.90
CA PRO A 69 9.87 -8.96 -16.49
C PRO A 69 11.35 -8.77 -16.14
N LEU A 70 12.31 -9.21 -16.96
CA LEU A 70 13.73 -9.20 -16.58
C LEU A 70 14.29 -7.81 -16.30
N ALA A 71 13.89 -6.80 -17.08
CA ALA A 71 14.34 -5.43 -16.86
C ALA A 71 13.72 -4.82 -15.60
N TRP A 72 12.44 -5.11 -15.34
CA TRP A 72 11.75 -4.71 -14.12
C TRP A 72 12.38 -5.34 -12.87
N GLN A 73 12.68 -6.64 -12.91
CA GLN A 73 13.39 -7.33 -11.82
C GLN A 73 14.77 -6.72 -11.57
N GLY A 74 15.52 -6.41 -12.63
CA GLY A 74 16.82 -5.74 -12.51
C GLY A 74 16.70 -4.36 -11.86
N LEU A 75 15.69 -3.59 -12.25
CA LEU A 75 15.42 -2.26 -11.70
C LEU A 75 14.97 -2.33 -10.23
N ALA A 76 14.09 -3.28 -9.88
CA ALA A 76 13.67 -3.53 -8.51
C ALA A 76 14.88 -3.88 -7.62
N ASN A 77 15.68 -4.86 -8.03
CA ASN A 77 16.87 -5.30 -7.31
C ASN A 77 17.89 -4.16 -7.10
N TYR A 78 17.99 -3.21 -8.05
CA TYR A 78 18.83 -2.03 -7.88
C TYR A 78 18.30 -1.13 -6.77
N TYR A 79 17.01 -0.77 -6.80
CA TYR A 79 16.43 0.12 -5.78
C TYR A 79 16.35 -0.53 -4.39
N GLU A 80 16.20 -1.85 -4.30
CA GLU A 80 16.23 -2.58 -3.03
C GLU A 80 17.56 -2.44 -2.27
N ARG A 81 18.67 -2.29 -2.99
CA ARG A 81 20.01 -2.19 -2.38
C ARG A 81 20.30 -0.81 -1.81
N ILE A 82 19.52 0.19 -2.19
CA ILE A 82 19.78 1.58 -1.82
C ILE A 82 18.74 2.04 -0.79
N GLU A 83 19.19 2.21 0.44
CA GLU A 83 18.35 2.63 1.56
C GLU A 83 18.13 4.15 1.55
N ASN A 84 17.28 4.63 0.64
CA ASN A 84 16.76 6.00 0.70
C ASN A 84 15.29 6.08 0.28
N ASP A 85 14.57 7.08 0.80
CA ASP A 85 13.11 7.16 0.63
C ASP A 85 12.69 7.47 -0.82
N THR A 86 13.53 8.21 -1.55
CA THR A 86 13.32 8.48 -2.99
C THR A 86 13.33 7.21 -3.82
N ASN A 87 14.28 6.31 -3.59
CA ASN A 87 14.41 5.05 -4.30
C ASN A 87 13.37 4.04 -3.83
N LYS A 88 13.01 4.02 -2.53
CA LYS A 88 11.88 3.22 -2.06
C LYS A 88 10.56 3.65 -2.72
N SER A 89 10.35 4.96 -2.92
CA SER A 89 9.18 5.46 -3.65
C SER A 89 9.17 5.01 -5.11
N LYS A 90 10.32 5.02 -5.78
CA LYS A 90 10.47 4.46 -7.14
C LYS A 90 10.33 2.93 -7.17
N LEU A 91 10.74 2.24 -6.11
CA LEU A 91 10.59 0.80 -5.99
C LEU A 91 9.11 0.41 -5.88
N ILE A 92 8.31 1.18 -5.14
CA ILE A 92 6.86 0.99 -5.06
C ILE A 92 6.22 1.08 -6.46
N THR A 93 6.59 2.08 -7.27
CA THR A 93 6.05 2.20 -8.63
C THR A 93 6.49 1.05 -9.53
N VAL A 94 7.75 0.61 -9.42
CA VAL A 94 8.26 -0.58 -10.13
C VAL A 94 7.47 -1.83 -9.74
N TYR A 95 7.20 -2.05 -8.46
CA TYR A 95 6.40 -3.19 -8.01
C TYR A 95 4.96 -3.15 -8.50
N ASN A 96 4.34 -1.98 -8.51
CA ASN A 96 3.00 -1.82 -9.09
C ASN A 96 2.94 -2.26 -10.55
N GLU A 97 3.93 -1.86 -11.36
CA GLU A 97 4.02 -2.30 -12.76
C GLU A 97 4.26 -3.80 -12.87
N MET A 98 5.14 -4.36 -12.03
CA MET A 98 5.42 -5.80 -12.01
C MET A 98 4.17 -6.64 -11.67
N LEU A 99 3.26 -6.15 -10.83
CA LEU A 99 1.98 -6.81 -10.53
C LEU A 99 1.02 -6.89 -11.73
N ASN A 100 1.30 -6.18 -12.82
CA ASN A 100 0.52 -6.22 -14.06
C ASN A 100 1.19 -7.08 -15.16
N LEU A 101 2.38 -7.62 -14.93
CA LEU A 101 3.10 -8.46 -15.90
C LEU A 101 2.67 -9.92 -15.82
N GLN A 102 3.05 -10.73 -16.80
CA GLN A 102 2.92 -12.18 -16.72
C GLN A 102 4.15 -12.77 -16.01
N MET A 103 3.97 -13.20 -14.76
CA MET A 103 5.02 -13.76 -13.91
C MET A 103 4.53 -15.02 -13.19
N GLU A 104 5.47 -15.77 -12.60
CA GLU A 104 5.19 -16.89 -11.72
C GLU A 104 4.56 -16.42 -10.40
N GLU A 105 3.69 -17.24 -9.83
CA GLU A 105 2.94 -16.94 -8.59
C GLU A 105 3.85 -16.63 -7.40
N GLU A 106 4.97 -17.36 -7.29
CA GLU A 106 6.00 -17.13 -6.25
C GLU A 106 6.55 -15.71 -6.32
N LYS A 107 6.71 -15.16 -7.53
CA LYS A 107 7.22 -13.80 -7.72
C LYS A 107 6.18 -12.76 -7.34
N PHE A 108 4.90 -12.98 -7.62
CA PHE A 108 3.85 -12.09 -7.13
C PHE A 108 3.79 -12.09 -5.60
N THR A 109 3.86 -13.27 -4.98
CA THR A 109 3.89 -13.41 -3.51
C THR A 109 5.03 -12.62 -2.88
N GLU A 110 6.23 -12.71 -3.48
CA GLU A 110 7.41 -11.96 -3.07
C GLU A 110 7.18 -10.44 -3.18
N ILE A 111 6.67 -9.97 -4.33
CA ILE A 111 6.40 -8.55 -4.60
C ILE A 111 5.36 -8.00 -3.62
N ILE A 112 4.23 -8.70 -3.45
CA ILE A 112 3.14 -8.28 -2.55
C ILE A 112 3.67 -8.13 -1.12
N THR A 113 4.45 -9.10 -0.64
CA THR A 113 5.04 -9.08 0.70
C THR A 113 5.96 -7.88 0.88
N LYS A 114 6.85 -7.64 -0.08
CA LYS A 114 7.78 -6.51 -0.04
C LYS A 114 7.07 -5.16 -0.14
N LEU A 115 6.04 -5.06 -0.98
CA LEU A 115 5.23 -3.84 -1.13
C LEU A 115 4.49 -3.51 0.18
N GLY A 116 3.93 -4.50 0.87
CA GLY A 116 3.34 -4.33 2.20
C GLY A 116 4.35 -3.82 3.24
N GLN A 117 5.53 -4.46 3.31
CA GLN A 117 6.61 -4.05 4.22
C GLN A 117 7.08 -2.62 3.95
N LEU A 118 7.29 -2.26 2.67
CA LEU A 118 7.67 -0.90 2.27
C LEU A 118 6.57 0.11 2.60
N GLY A 119 5.31 -0.24 2.37
CA GLY A 119 4.17 0.61 2.72
C GLY A 119 4.09 0.87 4.22
N CYS A 120 4.35 -0.14 5.07
CA CYS A 120 4.37 0.02 6.52
C CYS A 120 5.53 0.89 6.97
N ALA A 121 6.74 0.66 6.41
CA ALA A 121 7.94 1.42 6.75
C ALA A 121 7.82 2.90 6.37
N LEU A 122 7.20 3.20 5.22
CA LEU A 122 7.03 4.57 4.72
C LEU A 122 5.70 5.22 5.11
N ARG A 123 4.78 4.45 5.71
CA ARG A 123 3.36 4.83 5.90
C ARG A 123 2.75 5.37 4.60
N SER A 124 3.02 4.69 3.48
CA SER A 124 2.59 5.12 2.15
C SER A 124 1.12 4.77 1.91
N LYS A 125 0.30 5.80 1.69
CA LYS A 125 -1.10 5.68 1.28
C LYS A 125 -1.24 5.10 -0.13
N GLU A 126 -0.23 5.31 -0.98
CA GLU A 126 -0.19 4.78 -2.34
C GLU A 126 -0.10 3.26 -2.32
N CYS A 127 0.76 2.66 -1.47
CA CYS A 127 0.82 1.20 -1.29
C CYS A 127 -0.53 0.62 -0.86
N LEU A 128 -1.23 1.28 0.06
CA LEU A 128 -2.54 0.84 0.52
C LEU A 128 -3.56 0.83 -0.63
N LYS A 129 -3.59 1.91 -1.44
CA LYS A 129 -4.46 1.98 -2.64
C LYS A 129 -4.09 0.92 -3.67
N MET A 130 -2.80 0.65 -3.89
CA MET A 130 -2.34 -0.38 -4.83
C MET A 130 -2.79 -1.77 -4.41
N LEU A 131 -2.59 -2.15 -3.15
CA LEU A 131 -3.02 -3.46 -2.64
C LEU A 131 -4.54 -3.60 -2.63
N ALA A 132 -5.27 -2.54 -2.25
CA ALA A 132 -6.73 -2.52 -2.36
C ALA A 132 -7.17 -2.77 -3.81
N THR A 133 -6.58 -2.06 -4.77
CA THR A 133 -6.90 -2.22 -6.20
C THR A 133 -6.53 -3.62 -6.68
N TYR A 134 -5.40 -4.18 -6.25
CA TYR A 134 -4.99 -5.54 -6.60
C TYR A 134 -5.99 -6.58 -6.08
N LEU A 135 -6.49 -6.44 -4.84
CA LEU A 135 -7.50 -7.31 -4.24
C LEU A 135 -8.88 -7.23 -4.89
N THR A 136 -9.16 -6.21 -5.70
CA THR A 136 -10.38 -6.17 -6.53
C THR A 136 -10.31 -7.06 -7.76
N LYS A 137 -9.10 -7.48 -8.18
CA LYS A 137 -8.91 -8.39 -9.30
C LYS A 137 -9.32 -9.82 -8.91
N ASP A 138 -9.60 -10.65 -9.91
CA ASP A 138 -9.76 -12.08 -9.70
C ASP A 138 -8.38 -12.72 -9.52
N LEU A 139 -8.12 -13.22 -8.31
CA LEU A 139 -6.81 -13.71 -7.88
C LEU A 139 -6.92 -15.16 -7.42
N PRO A 140 -5.88 -15.98 -7.65
CA PRO A 140 -5.71 -17.26 -6.96
C PRO A 140 -5.76 -17.08 -5.44
N ASN A 141 -6.33 -18.06 -4.73
CA ASN A 141 -6.57 -17.99 -3.28
C ASN A 141 -5.30 -17.69 -2.46
N THR A 142 -4.18 -18.29 -2.83
CA THR A 142 -2.84 -18.08 -2.23
C THR A 142 -2.36 -16.64 -2.36
N LEU A 143 -2.51 -16.03 -3.54
CA LEU A 143 -2.17 -14.63 -3.78
C LEU A 143 -3.13 -13.68 -3.05
N PHE A 144 -4.42 -14.02 -3.05
CA PHE A 144 -5.43 -13.27 -2.31
C PHE A 144 -5.10 -13.22 -0.81
N GLN A 145 -4.83 -14.36 -0.19
CA GLN A 145 -4.47 -14.44 1.24
C GLN A 145 -3.20 -13.64 1.57
N THR A 146 -2.20 -13.70 0.69
CA THR A 146 -0.96 -12.92 0.86
C THR A 146 -1.24 -11.43 0.79
N ALA A 147 -1.98 -10.99 -0.23
CA ALA A 147 -2.35 -9.59 -0.42
C ALA A 147 -3.26 -9.07 0.70
N GLU A 148 -4.24 -9.87 1.14
CA GLU A 148 -5.13 -9.58 2.26
C GLU A 148 -4.30 -9.33 3.53
N LYS A 149 -3.36 -10.22 3.86
CA LYS A 149 -2.51 -10.07 5.04
C LYS A 149 -1.75 -8.74 5.01
N GLN A 150 -1.07 -8.44 3.90
CA GLN A 150 -0.30 -7.19 3.77
C GLN A 150 -1.20 -5.95 3.81
N PHE A 151 -2.38 -6.03 3.20
CA PHE A 151 -3.37 -4.97 3.20
C PHE A 151 -3.90 -4.68 4.62
N ILE A 152 -4.24 -5.72 5.38
CA ILE A 152 -4.69 -5.58 6.78
C ILE A 152 -3.57 -5.00 7.65
N ASP A 153 -2.33 -5.45 7.48
CA ASP A 153 -1.20 -4.96 8.26
C ASP A 153 -0.91 -3.47 7.98
N LEU A 154 -1.08 -3.01 6.74
CA LEU A 154 -1.02 -1.58 6.39
C LEU A 154 -2.16 -0.77 7.02
N LEU A 155 -3.39 -1.29 7.02
CA LEU A 155 -4.51 -0.60 7.64
C LEU A 155 -4.32 -0.42 9.14
N LYS A 156 -3.71 -1.40 9.82
CA LYS A 156 -3.36 -1.31 11.23
C LYS A 156 -2.32 -0.22 11.53
N ALA A 157 -1.56 0.24 10.54
CA ALA A 157 -0.61 1.34 10.69
C ALA A 157 -1.27 2.73 10.74
N ASP A 158 -2.62 2.80 10.74
CA ASP A 158 -3.42 4.03 10.87
C ASP A 158 -2.95 5.13 9.89
N ILE A 159 -2.80 4.74 8.62
CA ILE A 159 -2.36 5.62 7.53
C ILE A 159 -3.55 6.47 7.07
N PRO A 160 -3.40 7.81 6.95
CA PRO A 160 -4.45 8.65 6.38
C PRO A 160 -4.62 8.34 4.89
N SER A 161 -5.84 8.02 4.49
CA SER A 161 -6.21 7.66 3.12
C SER A 161 -6.81 8.85 2.37
N ASP A 162 -6.52 8.95 1.08
CA ASP A 162 -7.15 9.94 0.20
C ASP A 162 -8.65 9.62 0.04
N GLU A 163 -9.49 10.66 -0.10
CA GLU A 163 -10.94 10.52 -0.22
C GLU A 163 -11.35 9.57 -1.34
N GLU A 164 -10.65 9.62 -2.48
CA GLU A 164 -10.88 8.74 -3.63
C GLU A 164 -10.53 7.26 -3.35
N ALA A 165 -9.61 7.00 -2.42
CA ALA A 165 -9.16 5.65 -2.09
C ALA A 165 -10.08 4.97 -1.06
N ILE A 166 -10.73 5.76 -0.18
CA ILE A 166 -11.59 5.24 0.89
C ILE A 166 -12.68 4.27 0.36
N PRO A 167 -13.47 4.59 -0.69
CA PRO A 167 -14.48 3.67 -1.20
C PRO A 167 -13.92 2.34 -1.71
N ILE A 168 -12.75 2.37 -2.36
CA ILE A 168 -12.08 1.17 -2.89
C ILE A 168 -11.66 0.27 -1.73
N ILE A 169 -11.01 0.86 -0.72
CA ILE A 169 -10.52 0.15 0.47
C ILE A 169 -11.70 -0.43 1.27
N LEU A 170 -12.79 0.32 1.43
CA LEU A 170 -14.00 -0.14 2.11
C LEU A 170 -14.67 -1.31 1.38
N ASN A 171 -14.77 -1.26 0.05
CA ASN A 171 -15.34 -2.37 -0.73
C ASN A 171 -14.54 -3.67 -0.55
N VAL A 172 -13.20 -3.57 -0.56
CA VAL A 172 -12.32 -4.72 -0.31
C VAL A 172 -12.50 -5.26 1.10
N LEU A 173 -12.53 -4.39 2.12
CA LEU A 173 -12.79 -4.81 3.50
C LEU A 173 -14.14 -5.48 3.68
N GLN A 174 -15.19 -4.96 3.04
CA GLN A 174 -16.52 -5.58 3.08
C GLN A 174 -16.55 -6.95 2.41
N LYS A 175 -15.81 -7.13 1.30
CA LYS A 175 -15.64 -8.45 0.67
C LYS A 175 -14.97 -9.42 1.64
N ILE A 176 -13.84 -9.03 2.24
CA ILE A 176 -13.10 -9.84 3.21
C ILE A 176 -13.97 -10.17 4.44
N TYR A 177 -14.74 -9.20 4.95
CA TYR A 177 -15.62 -9.40 6.10
C TYR A 177 -16.78 -10.37 5.82
N LYS A 178 -17.31 -10.37 4.59
CA LYS A 178 -18.36 -11.33 4.18
C LYS A 178 -17.84 -12.77 4.17
N ASP A 179 -16.57 -12.96 3.82
CA ASP A 179 -15.94 -14.27 3.74
C ASP A 179 -15.47 -14.75 5.13
N ASP A 180 -14.92 -13.85 5.96
CA ASP A 180 -14.40 -14.13 7.32
C ASP A 180 -14.73 -12.97 8.29
N PRO A 181 -15.91 -12.99 8.95
CA PRO A 181 -16.34 -11.92 9.84
C PRO A 181 -15.52 -11.91 11.12
N ARG A 182 -14.81 -10.79 11.37
CA ARG A 182 -13.90 -10.61 12.50
C ARG A 182 -14.06 -9.22 13.10
N ASP A 183 -14.17 -9.12 14.42
CA ASP A 183 -14.26 -7.84 15.16
C ASP A 183 -13.11 -6.87 14.81
N SER A 184 -11.92 -7.42 14.53
CA SER A 184 -10.77 -6.60 14.12
C SER A 184 -10.99 -5.87 12.79
N LEU A 185 -11.73 -6.45 11.84
CA LEU A 185 -12.07 -5.82 10.57
C LEU A 185 -13.15 -4.74 10.76
N GLU A 186 -14.09 -4.95 11.67
CA GLU A 186 -15.13 -3.98 12.01
C GLU A 186 -14.52 -2.66 12.48
N ILE A 187 -13.51 -2.75 13.37
CA ILE A 187 -12.77 -1.58 13.85
C ILE A 187 -11.98 -0.93 12.70
N LEU A 188 -11.32 -1.71 11.84
CA LEU A 188 -10.58 -1.16 10.69
C LEU A 188 -11.51 -0.45 9.69
N GLN A 189 -12.70 -1.00 9.44
CA GLN A 189 -13.72 -0.38 8.60
C GLN A 189 -14.14 0.98 9.18
N CYS A 190 -14.43 1.05 10.47
CA CYS A 190 -14.82 2.29 11.12
C CYS A 190 -13.69 3.32 11.18
N LYS A 191 -12.43 2.87 11.37
CA LYS A 191 -11.22 3.69 11.27
C LYS A 191 -11.03 4.34 9.90
N LEU A 192 -11.54 3.73 8.83
CA LEU A 192 -11.53 4.34 7.49
C LEU A 192 -12.72 5.29 7.30
N ILE A 193 -13.92 4.89 7.73
CA ILE A 193 -15.12 5.74 7.59
C ILE A 193 -14.93 7.08 8.29
N ILE A 194 -14.32 7.09 9.49
CA ILE A 194 -14.07 8.32 10.25
C ILE A 194 -13.08 9.29 9.57
N GLN A 195 -12.31 8.83 8.58
CA GLN A 195 -11.39 9.67 7.81
C GLN A 195 -12.09 10.48 6.71
N LYS A 196 -13.36 10.18 6.40
CA LYS A 196 -14.16 10.95 5.44
C LYS A 196 -14.24 12.43 5.88
N PRO A 197 -14.32 13.39 4.92
CA PRO A 197 -14.25 14.81 5.24
C PRO A 197 -15.40 15.30 6.14
N ASN A 198 -16.60 14.72 5.97
CA ASN A 198 -17.77 15.04 6.79
C ASN A 198 -17.84 14.11 8.01
N LEU A 199 -17.53 14.64 9.19
CA LEU A 199 -17.55 13.90 10.45
C LEU A 199 -18.94 13.39 10.81
N ALA A 200 -19.98 14.22 10.64
CA ALA A 200 -21.35 13.87 11.02
C ALA A 200 -21.85 12.67 10.20
N SER A 201 -21.70 12.75 8.88
CA SER A 201 -22.07 11.66 7.97
C SER A 201 -21.27 10.38 8.24
N ALA A 202 -19.97 10.49 8.53
CA ALA A 202 -19.13 9.35 8.87
C ALA A 202 -19.58 8.65 10.17
N VAL A 203 -19.93 9.42 11.19
CA VAL A 203 -20.39 8.87 12.48
C VAL A 203 -21.77 8.21 12.34
N GLU A 204 -22.69 8.83 11.60
CA GLU A 204 -23.99 8.24 11.29
C GLU A 204 -23.83 6.92 10.52
N GLU A 205 -22.93 6.86 9.54
CA GLU A 205 -22.64 5.63 8.81
C GLU A 205 -22.12 4.53 9.75
N ILE A 206 -21.20 4.85 10.67
CA ILE A 206 -20.67 3.87 11.65
C ILE A 206 -21.78 3.32 12.55
N ILE A 207 -22.63 4.20 13.09
CA ILE A 207 -23.70 3.81 14.03
C ILE A 207 -24.74 2.92 13.34
N ASN A 208 -24.96 3.12 12.04
CA ASN A 208 -25.90 2.34 11.24
C ASN A 208 -25.34 0.97 10.77
N LEU A 209 -24.08 0.64 11.06
CA LEU A 209 -23.51 -0.67 10.73
C LEU A 209 -24.14 -1.77 11.60
N SER A 210 -24.45 -2.92 10.99
CA SER A 210 -25.17 -4.01 11.66
C SER A 210 -24.46 -4.57 12.91
N PHE A 211 -23.13 -4.53 12.93
CA PHE A 211 -22.31 -5.00 14.04
C PHE A 211 -22.08 -3.96 15.14
N PHE A 212 -22.43 -2.68 14.90
CA PHE A 212 -22.14 -1.60 15.84
C PHE A 212 -22.76 -1.81 17.24
N PRO A 213 -24.04 -2.23 17.39
CA PRO A 213 -24.63 -2.45 18.71
C PRO A 213 -23.99 -3.60 19.48
N SER A 214 -23.47 -4.61 18.77
CA SER A 214 -22.88 -5.81 19.37
C SER A 214 -21.42 -5.62 19.79
N ASN A 215 -20.69 -4.72 19.11
CA ASN A 215 -19.26 -4.54 19.33
C ASN A 215 -18.98 -3.43 20.37
N VAL A 216 -18.80 -3.85 21.64
CA VAL A 216 -18.48 -2.95 22.77
C VAL A 216 -17.15 -2.22 22.57
N LEU A 217 -16.13 -2.90 22.00
CA LEU A 217 -14.82 -2.30 21.75
C LEU A 217 -14.88 -1.20 20.69
N LEU A 218 -15.70 -1.39 19.66
CA LEU A 218 -15.94 -0.40 18.62
C LEU A 218 -16.64 0.84 19.19
N ARG A 219 -17.62 0.66 20.08
CA ARG A 219 -18.29 1.77 20.78
C ARG A 219 -17.31 2.56 21.63
N GLU A 220 -16.46 1.89 22.40
CA GLU A 220 -15.43 2.57 23.20
C GLU A 220 -14.44 3.32 22.30
N TRP A 221 -14.02 2.72 21.19
CA TRP A 221 -13.13 3.34 20.22
C TRP A 221 -13.78 4.59 19.59
N LEU A 222 -15.04 4.52 19.14
CA LEU A 222 -15.74 5.65 18.54
C LEU A 222 -15.92 6.78 19.55
N CYS A 223 -16.31 6.46 20.79
CA CYS A 223 -16.45 7.42 21.87
C CYS A 223 -15.13 8.19 22.12
N LYS A 224 -14.00 7.46 22.15
CA LYS A 224 -12.66 8.06 22.25
C LYS A 224 -12.34 8.96 21.05
N GLN A 225 -12.63 8.54 19.82
CA GLN A 225 -12.36 9.33 18.62
C GLN A 225 -13.15 10.64 18.59
N LEU A 226 -14.42 10.61 19.00
CA LEU A 226 -15.24 11.80 19.09
C LEU A 226 -14.68 12.81 20.10
N CYS A 227 -14.17 12.34 21.24
CA CYS A 227 -13.50 13.22 22.20
C CYS A 227 -12.25 13.88 21.59
N ILE A 228 -11.42 13.12 20.87
CA ILE A 228 -10.21 13.64 20.21
C ILE A 228 -10.59 14.69 19.15
N LYS A 229 -11.56 14.37 18.28
CA LYS A 229 -12.01 15.28 17.22
C LYS A 229 -12.64 16.55 17.76
N TYR A 230 -13.38 16.46 18.85
CA TYR A 230 -13.92 17.63 19.54
C TYR A 230 -12.80 18.54 20.05
N VAL A 231 -11.75 17.98 20.67
CA VAL A 231 -10.59 18.78 21.13
C VAL A 231 -9.85 19.44 19.97
N GLU A 232 -9.71 18.75 18.84
CA GLU A 232 -9.04 19.29 17.64
C GLU A 232 -9.82 20.45 17.01
N LYS A 233 -11.15 20.36 16.97
CA LYS A 233 -12.01 21.29 16.21
C LYS A 233 -12.82 22.26 17.09
N MET A 234 -12.81 22.04 18.40
CA MET A 234 -13.64 22.74 19.40
C MET A 234 -15.14 22.77 19.01
N SER A 235 -15.61 21.71 18.34
CA SER A 235 -16.98 21.57 17.86
C SER A 235 -17.24 20.14 17.39
N PHE A 236 -18.51 19.71 17.42
CA PHE A 236 -18.97 18.45 16.85
C PHE A 236 -19.21 18.49 15.33
N CYS A 237 -18.91 19.58 14.62
CA CYS A 237 -19.01 19.67 13.15
C CYS A 237 -20.39 19.24 12.62
N GLU A 238 -21.45 19.87 13.12
CA GLU A 238 -22.85 19.62 12.75
C GLU A 238 -23.43 18.27 13.21
N LEU A 239 -22.62 17.38 13.79
CA LEU A 239 -23.10 16.12 14.37
C LEU A 239 -24.03 16.41 15.56
N ASN A 240 -25.26 15.90 15.48
CA ASN A 240 -26.19 15.91 16.61
C ASN A 240 -25.84 14.78 17.60
N ILE A 241 -24.74 14.97 18.31
CA ILE A 241 -24.16 13.95 19.19
C ILE A 241 -25.12 13.50 20.30
N GLU A 242 -26.06 14.36 20.71
CA GLU A 242 -27.05 14.04 21.74
C GLU A 242 -27.99 12.90 21.34
N LYS A 243 -28.34 12.80 20.05
CA LYS A 243 -29.16 11.69 19.56
C LYS A 243 -28.42 10.35 19.60
N HIS A 244 -27.09 10.39 19.64
CA HIS A 244 -26.23 9.22 19.48
C HIS A 244 -25.49 8.82 20.76
N ILE A 245 -25.35 9.72 21.74
CA ILE A 245 -24.53 9.49 22.94
C ILE A 245 -24.94 8.24 23.72
N ASP A 246 -26.23 7.96 23.82
CA ASP A 246 -26.71 6.79 24.57
C ASP A 246 -26.37 5.49 23.84
N SER A 247 -26.56 5.45 22.52
CA SER A 247 -26.14 4.30 21.68
C SER A 247 -24.62 4.09 21.70
N ILE A 248 -23.84 5.17 21.65
CA ILE A 248 -22.37 5.11 21.69
C ILE A 248 -21.87 4.70 23.08
N SER A 249 -22.52 5.12 24.16
CA SER A 249 -22.07 4.87 25.54
C SER A 249 -22.61 3.58 26.17
N GLU A 250 -23.59 2.95 25.54
CA GLU A 250 -24.16 1.68 26.01
C GLU A 250 -23.07 0.59 26.11
N GLY A 251 -23.05 -0.13 27.22
CA GLY A 251 -22.07 -1.18 27.51
C GLY A 251 -20.67 -0.68 27.90
N ILE A 252 -20.35 0.61 27.74
CA ILE A 252 -19.01 1.18 28.03
C ILE A 252 -19.01 2.22 29.17
N MET A 253 -20.09 2.29 29.95
CA MET A 253 -20.31 3.31 30.99
C MET A 253 -19.19 3.42 32.02
N ASN A 254 -18.46 2.32 32.28
CA ASN A 254 -17.35 2.29 33.25
C ASN A 254 -16.03 2.83 32.67
N SER A 255 -15.96 3.08 31.35
CA SER A 255 -14.81 3.72 30.72
C SER A 255 -14.82 5.23 31.00
N LYS A 256 -13.65 5.87 30.88
CA LYS A 256 -13.51 7.33 31.07
C LYS A 256 -14.10 8.15 29.92
N TYR A 257 -14.22 7.57 28.72
CA TYR A 257 -14.59 8.33 27.52
C TYR A 257 -16.05 8.78 27.48
N PRO A 258 -17.06 7.96 27.88
CA PRO A 258 -18.45 8.41 27.91
C PRO A 258 -18.67 9.63 28.82
N SER A 259 -18.09 9.62 30.02
CA SER A 259 -18.18 10.75 30.95
C SER A 259 -17.51 12.00 30.37
N LEU A 260 -16.34 11.84 29.75
CA LEU A 260 -15.64 12.94 29.08
C LEU A 260 -16.46 13.53 27.93
N LEU A 261 -17.04 12.67 27.09
CA LEU A 261 -17.87 13.09 25.95
C LEU A 261 -19.12 13.83 26.43
N ARG A 262 -19.79 13.34 27.49
CA ARG A 262 -20.94 14.04 28.09
C ARG A 262 -20.55 15.43 28.62
N SER A 263 -19.39 15.58 29.27
CA SER A 263 -18.89 16.89 29.69
C SER A 263 -18.60 17.83 28.51
N MET A 264 -18.04 17.32 27.41
CA MET A 264 -17.81 18.11 26.19
C MET A 264 -19.13 18.61 25.58
N ILE A 265 -20.18 17.77 25.57
CA ILE A 265 -21.52 18.16 25.12
C ILE A 265 -22.09 19.29 26.00
N CYS A 266 -21.93 19.21 27.32
CA CYS A 266 -22.37 20.28 28.23
C CYS A 266 -21.63 21.60 27.95
N TYR A 267 -20.30 21.52 27.74
CA TYR A 267 -19.49 22.69 27.44
C TYR A 267 -19.88 23.37 26.12
N ASP A 268 -20.09 22.59 25.05
CA ASP A 268 -20.50 23.10 23.72
C ASP A 268 -21.83 23.88 23.78
N LYS A 269 -22.71 23.50 24.71
CA LYS A 269 -23.99 24.18 24.98
C LYS A 269 -23.86 25.44 25.83
N GLY A 270 -22.66 25.80 26.30
CA GLY A 270 -22.45 26.90 27.22
C GLY A 270 -22.87 26.61 28.67
N PHE A 271 -23.13 25.34 29.02
CA PHE A 271 -23.27 24.94 30.41
C PHE A 271 -21.86 24.77 31.00
N ILE A 272 -21.38 25.78 31.72
CA ILE A 272 -20.14 25.70 32.50
C ILE A 272 -20.41 24.76 33.69
N PRO A 273 -19.52 23.80 34.01
CA PRO A 273 -19.65 22.95 35.19
C PRO A 273 -19.64 23.74 36.51
#